data_AF-A0A6I4MGK2-F1
#
_entry.id   AF-A0A6I4MGK2-F1
#
_cell.length_a   1.000
_cell.length_b   1.000
_cell.length_c   1.000
_cell.angle_alpha   90.00
_cell.angle_beta   90.00
_cell.angle_gamma   90.00
#
_symmetry.space_group_name_H-M   'P 1'
#
loop_
_entity.id
_entity.type
_entity.pdbx_description
1 polymer ?
#
loop_
_entity_poly.entity_id
_entity_poly.type
_entity_poly.pdbx_seq_one_letter_code
_entity_poly.pdbx_strand_id
1 'polypeptide(L)'
;MARRERPLDPAAGPLESFAHDLRALRLSAGEPTYRQLAQLAGYSASTLSEAASGVRLPTLSVTLAFVGACDGDTEKWERRWKEVHAAVQASEDAAPAPEDKEPAPEDEGPGVEDAGVDGTGNPGEEDAGAETVVRREILRPDVPNEPPVPREFHSIVIGPAADGGLTKRNAAAIAAAVLLAAGLFVIGLSLGGRDGGHMDMGGCPMPGTNPKFTATAYGDGAHIRSGAGLDRPAVATVPAGCVIGFTGFCIGDKVTDRTAGIPDSRWFVLPDGRVVASAVVHGNPPTHLAPSGCAGAHPAPKKLSLKAIGEPSPDSRVVLTAAGSDVQIVGFAAYYAADPASPELRLWHQIGMTGDTTTSLSVTWRPDRLPAPVRPGDRVPVAAVACYGGGAPAEAAAVASLRLPGPHAAAALAAPSPTVDASAREAACKYPSAS
;
A
#
# COMPACT_ATOMS: atom_id res chain seq x y z
N MET A 1 -21.68 -3.73 24.73
CA MET A 1 -21.62 -5.01 23.98
C MET A 1 -21.15 -4.70 22.57
N ALA A 2 -20.05 -5.31 22.10
CA ALA A 2 -19.63 -5.15 20.72
C ALA A 2 -20.62 -5.87 19.79
N ARG A 3 -20.94 -5.27 18.64
CA ARG A 3 -21.77 -5.91 17.61
C ARG A 3 -21.06 -7.21 17.18
N ARG A 4 -21.77 -8.34 17.24
CA ARG A 4 -21.24 -9.63 16.76
C ARG A 4 -20.89 -9.51 15.28
N GLU A 5 -19.77 -10.10 14.90
CA GLU A 5 -19.38 -10.18 13.50
C GLU A 5 -20.45 -10.91 12.68
N ARG A 6 -20.67 -10.45 11.45
CA ARG A 6 -21.60 -11.14 10.54
C ARG A 6 -21.03 -12.52 10.20
N PRO A 7 -21.86 -13.57 10.12
CA PRO A 7 -21.44 -14.86 9.57
C PRO A 7 -20.79 -14.68 8.20
N LEU A 8 -19.73 -15.43 7.97
CA LEU A 8 -18.91 -15.40 6.76
C LEU A 8 -18.77 -16.82 6.24
N ASP A 9 -19.11 -17.06 4.98
CA ASP A 9 -18.94 -18.35 4.32
C ASP A 9 -17.61 -18.36 3.55
N PRO A 10 -16.59 -19.13 3.99
CA PRO A 10 -15.29 -19.16 3.32
C PRO A 10 -15.33 -19.77 1.91
N ALA A 11 -16.41 -20.47 1.53
CA ALA A 11 -16.58 -21.04 0.21
C ALA A 11 -17.25 -20.08 -0.80
N ALA A 12 -17.75 -18.93 -0.34
CA ALA A 12 -18.48 -17.98 -1.18
C ALA A 12 -17.58 -17.26 -2.20
N GLY A 13 -16.29 -17.09 -1.89
CA GLY A 13 -15.36 -16.39 -2.77
C GLY A 13 -13.97 -16.17 -2.16
N PRO A 14 -13.03 -15.64 -2.96
CA PRO A 14 -11.66 -15.41 -2.51
C PRO A 14 -11.56 -14.34 -1.41
N LEU A 15 -12.45 -13.34 -1.40
CA LEU A 15 -12.51 -12.30 -0.36
C LEU A 15 -13.02 -12.86 0.97
N GLU A 16 -14.05 -13.69 0.93
CA GLU A 16 -14.62 -14.35 2.10
C GLU A 16 -13.66 -15.38 2.70
N SER A 17 -12.99 -16.17 1.86
CA SER A 17 -11.93 -17.07 2.30
C SER A 17 -10.78 -16.31 2.98
N PHE A 18 -10.35 -15.19 2.39
CA PHE A 18 -9.28 -14.37 2.95
C PHE A 18 -9.66 -13.76 4.31
N ALA A 19 -10.86 -13.19 4.41
CA ALA A 19 -11.36 -12.61 5.66
C ALA A 19 -11.63 -13.68 6.74
N HIS A 20 -12.08 -14.87 6.35
CA HIS A 20 -12.22 -16.00 7.26
C HIS A 20 -10.89 -16.35 7.91
N ASP A 21 -9.82 -16.41 7.11
CA ASP A 21 -8.51 -16.77 7.61
C ASP A 21 -7.89 -15.67 8.48
N LEU A 22 -8.20 -14.38 8.21
CA LEU A 22 -7.83 -13.29 9.12
C LEU A 22 -8.52 -13.43 10.48
N ARG A 23 -9.80 -13.83 10.50
CA ARG A 23 -10.52 -14.12 11.75
C ARG A 23 -9.95 -15.35 12.46
N ALA A 24 -9.58 -16.39 11.72
CA ALA A 24 -8.93 -17.58 12.28
C ALA A 24 -7.56 -17.23 12.90
N LEU A 25 -6.77 -16.36 12.24
CA LEU A 25 -5.53 -15.85 12.80
C LEU A 25 -5.78 -15.06 14.09
N ARG A 26 -6.77 -14.15 14.10
CA ARG A 26 -7.18 -13.41 15.30
C ARG A 26 -7.58 -14.35 16.43
N LEU A 27 -8.32 -15.42 16.13
CA LEU A 27 -8.70 -16.44 17.11
C LEU A 27 -7.46 -17.16 17.67
N SER A 28 -6.52 -17.55 16.81
CA SER A 28 -5.27 -18.20 17.24
C SER A 28 -4.37 -17.31 18.11
N ALA A 29 -4.47 -16.00 17.95
CA ALA A 29 -3.77 -14.99 18.75
C ALA A 29 -4.46 -14.68 20.10
N GLY A 30 -5.44 -15.49 20.52
CA GLY A 30 -6.18 -15.30 21.77
C GLY A 30 -7.40 -14.37 21.65
N GLU A 31 -7.91 -14.19 20.44
CA GLU A 31 -9.11 -13.43 20.12
C GLU A 31 -9.13 -11.97 20.66
N PRO A 32 -8.07 -11.17 20.43
CA PRO A 32 -8.08 -9.77 20.84
C PRO A 32 -9.27 -9.06 20.19
N THR A 33 -9.96 -8.23 20.98
CA THR A 33 -11.03 -7.37 20.44
C THR A 33 -10.44 -6.42 19.39
N TYR A 34 -11.23 -5.96 18.42
CA TYR A 34 -10.75 -4.99 17.42
C TYR A 34 -10.17 -3.71 18.05
N ARG A 35 -10.61 -3.34 19.26
CA ARG A 35 -10.04 -2.20 20.00
C ARG A 35 -8.66 -2.52 20.56
N GLN A 36 -8.43 -3.72 21.07
CA GLN A 36 -7.09 -4.16 21.50
C GLN A 36 -6.17 -4.34 20.29
N LEU A 37 -6.68 -4.94 19.22
CA LEU A 37 -5.93 -5.11 17.98
C LEU A 37 -5.58 -3.75 17.36
N ALA A 38 -6.47 -2.76 17.43
CA ALA A 38 -6.19 -1.38 16.99
C ALA A 38 -4.97 -0.76 17.68
N GLN A 39 -4.79 -1.02 18.98
CA GLN A 39 -3.64 -0.53 19.74
C GLN A 39 -2.32 -1.16 19.27
N LEU A 40 -2.36 -2.40 18.81
CA LEU A 40 -1.19 -3.17 18.36
C LEU A 40 -0.87 -2.98 16.87
N ALA A 41 -1.91 -2.87 16.04
CA ALA A 41 -1.79 -2.77 14.58
C ALA A 41 -1.59 -1.33 14.10
N GLY A 42 -1.99 -0.33 14.89
CA GLY A 42 -1.92 1.08 14.49
C GLY A 42 -2.94 1.46 13.42
N TYR A 43 -4.14 0.86 13.48
CA TYR A 43 -5.28 1.19 12.63
C TYR A 43 -6.54 1.29 13.49
N SER A 44 -7.54 2.05 13.03
CA SER A 44 -8.80 2.18 13.76
C SER A 44 -9.50 0.81 13.90
N ALA A 45 -10.25 0.62 15.00
CA ALA A 45 -11.01 -0.60 15.23
C ALA A 45 -12.04 -0.87 14.12
N SER A 46 -12.61 0.19 13.52
CA SER A 46 -13.51 0.06 12.36
C SER A 46 -12.76 -0.41 11.12
N THR A 47 -11.57 0.11 10.83
CA THR A 47 -10.74 -0.35 9.70
C THR A 47 -10.38 -1.83 9.83
N LEU A 48 -9.98 -2.27 11.03
CA LEU A 48 -9.63 -3.68 11.27
C LEU A 48 -10.85 -4.61 11.22
N SER A 49 -12.00 -4.14 11.72
CA SER A 49 -13.26 -4.86 11.59
C SER A 49 -13.72 -4.98 10.14
N GLU A 50 -13.50 -3.94 9.33
CA GLU A 50 -13.80 -3.95 7.90
C GLU A 50 -12.84 -4.88 7.15
N ALA A 51 -11.54 -4.88 7.49
CA ALA A 51 -10.55 -5.78 6.90
C ALA A 51 -10.91 -7.26 7.08
N ALA A 52 -11.49 -7.61 8.23
CA ALA A 52 -11.97 -8.95 8.52
C ALA A 52 -13.43 -9.19 8.08
N SER A 53 -14.06 -8.28 7.34
CA SER A 53 -15.49 -8.39 6.99
C SER A 53 -15.77 -9.32 5.80
N GLY A 54 -14.82 -9.47 4.87
CA GLY A 54 -14.99 -10.20 3.61
C GLY A 54 -15.73 -9.42 2.52
N VAL A 55 -16.08 -8.15 2.75
CA VAL A 55 -16.80 -7.32 1.76
C VAL A 55 -15.87 -6.76 0.68
N ARG A 56 -14.63 -6.41 1.06
CA ARG A 56 -13.58 -5.89 0.17
C ARG A 56 -12.23 -6.43 0.61
N LEU A 57 -11.30 -6.54 -0.32
CA LEU A 57 -9.91 -6.86 0.01
C LEU A 57 -9.30 -5.67 0.78
N PRO A 58 -8.84 -5.83 2.04
CA PRO A 58 -8.09 -4.78 2.73
C PRO A 58 -6.82 -4.43 1.95
N THR A 59 -6.26 -3.23 2.16
CA THR A 59 -4.94 -2.92 1.58
C THR A 59 -3.87 -3.86 2.13
N LEU A 60 -2.77 -4.03 1.38
CA LEU A 60 -1.66 -4.85 1.85
C LEU A 60 -1.13 -4.36 3.21
N SER A 61 -1.02 -3.05 3.40
CA SER A 61 -0.56 -2.46 4.66
C SER A 61 -1.46 -2.81 5.87
N VAL A 62 -2.78 -2.76 5.69
CA VAL A 62 -3.75 -3.11 6.75
C VAL A 62 -3.67 -4.61 7.06
N THR A 63 -3.51 -5.44 6.02
CA THR A 63 -3.33 -6.89 6.17
C THR A 63 -2.09 -7.20 7.00
N LEU A 64 -0.92 -6.69 6.61
CA LEU A 64 0.34 -6.99 7.29
C LEU A 64 0.34 -6.48 8.74
N ALA A 65 -0.26 -5.32 9.00
CA ALA A 65 -0.39 -4.81 10.35
C ALA A 65 -1.34 -5.66 11.22
N PHE A 66 -2.47 -6.14 10.65
CA PHE A 66 -3.37 -7.06 11.34
C PHE A 66 -2.65 -8.35 11.69
N VAL A 67 -1.91 -8.92 10.72
CA VAL A 67 -1.18 -10.18 10.86
C VAL A 67 -0.06 -10.05 11.88
N GLY A 68 0.76 -9.01 11.80
CA GLY A 68 1.82 -8.75 12.77
C GLY A 68 1.29 -8.48 14.17
N ALA A 69 0.16 -7.79 14.32
CA ALA A 69 -0.51 -7.60 15.60
C ALA A 69 -1.10 -8.90 16.19
N CYS A 70 -1.33 -9.91 15.34
CA CYS A 70 -1.73 -11.26 15.73
C CYS A 70 -0.55 -12.25 15.77
N ASP A 71 0.70 -11.78 15.68
CA ASP A 71 1.93 -12.60 15.65
C ASP A 71 1.95 -13.66 14.54
N GLY A 72 1.35 -13.33 13.39
CA GLY A 72 1.31 -14.19 12.21
C GLY A 72 2.48 -13.97 11.25
N ASP A 73 2.69 -14.93 10.34
CA ASP A 73 3.72 -14.88 9.29
C ASP A 73 3.36 -13.88 8.18
N THR A 74 3.91 -12.67 8.27
CA THR A 74 3.61 -11.56 7.35
C THR A 74 4.02 -11.84 5.90
N GLU A 75 5.10 -12.58 5.64
CA GLU A 75 5.53 -12.92 4.28
C GLU A 75 4.55 -13.89 3.60
N LYS A 76 4.07 -14.88 4.35
CA LYS A 76 3.03 -15.80 3.87
C LYS A 76 1.74 -15.04 3.54
N TRP A 77 1.36 -14.10 4.40
CA TRP A 77 0.17 -13.29 4.22
C TRP A 77 0.32 -12.28 3.06
N GLU A 78 1.51 -11.73 2.83
CA GLU A 78 1.79 -10.88 1.66
C GLU A 78 1.60 -11.66 0.34
N ARG A 79 2.18 -12.87 0.23
CA ARG A 79 2.00 -13.71 -0.97
C ARG A 79 0.53 -14.01 -1.22
N ARG A 80 -0.18 -14.43 -0.18
CA ARG A 80 -1.61 -14.73 -0.26
C ARG A 80 -2.43 -13.50 -0.66
N TRP A 81 -2.11 -12.33 -0.12
CA TRP A 81 -2.78 -11.08 -0.50
C TRP A 81 -2.62 -10.81 -2.00
N LYS A 82 -1.40 -10.98 -2.54
CA LYS A 82 -1.14 -10.80 -3.98
C LYS A 82 -1.92 -11.79 -4.85
N GLU A 83 -2.03 -13.04 -4.41
CA GLU A 83 -2.83 -14.07 -5.11
C GLU A 83 -4.32 -13.68 -5.15
N VAL A 84 -4.90 -13.27 -4.02
CA VAL A 84 -6.30 -12.84 -3.95
C VAL A 84 -6.54 -11.57 -4.76
N HIS A 85 -5.61 -10.60 -4.69
CA HIS A 85 -5.68 -9.38 -5.48
C HIS A 85 -5.73 -9.69 -6.98
N ALA A 86 -4.84 -10.57 -7.47
CA ALA A 86 -4.84 -10.98 -8.86
C ALA A 86 -6.14 -11.69 -9.28
N ALA A 87 -6.69 -12.56 -8.41
CA ALA A 87 -7.96 -13.25 -8.67
C ALA A 87 -9.16 -12.31 -8.74
N VAL A 88 -9.20 -11.27 -7.89
CA VAL A 88 -10.26 -10.25 -7.91
C VAL A 88 -10.17 -9.41 -9.19
N GLN A 89 -8.97 -8.96 -9.58
CA GLN A 89 -8.77 -8.20 -10.82
C GLN A 89 -9.17 -9.01 -12.07
N ALA A 90 -8.78 -10.28 -12.13
CA ALA A 90 -9.16 -11.15 -13.25
C ALA A 90 -10.68 -11.39 -13.34
N SER A 91 -11.40 -11.29 -12.22
CA SER A 91 -12.86 -11.43 -12.18
C SER A 91 -13.58 -10.14 -12.60
N GLU A 92 -12.97 -8.98 -12.37
CA GLU A 92 -13.45 -7.67 -12.83
C GLU A 92 -13.26 -7.51 -14.35
N ASP A 93 -12.13 -7.98 -14.89
CA ASP A 93 -11.85 -7.96 -16.34
C ASP A 93 -12.67 -8.97 -17.15
N ALA A 94 -13.20 -10.01 -16.49
CA ALA A 94 -14.04 -11.04 -17.11
C ALA A 94 -15.55 -10.69 -17.10
N ALA A 95 -15.94 -9.57 -16.48
CA ALA A 95 -17.30 -9.07 -16.56
C ALA A 95 -17.54 -8.43 -17.93
N PRO A 96 -18.56 -8.86 -18.71
CA PRO A 96 -18.90 -8.19 -19.96
C PRO A 96 -19.26 -6.73 -19.66
N ALA A 97 -18.77 -5.81 -20.51
CA ALA A 97 -19.07 -4.39 -20.44
C ALA A 97 -20.59 -4.17 -20.26
N PRO A 98 -21.03 -3.22 -19.42
CA PRO A 98 -22.45 -2.93 -19.31
C PRO A 98 -22.96 -2.48 -20.68
N GLU A 99 -23.93 -3.22 -21.22
CA GLU A 99 -24.74 -2.80 -22.35
C GLU A 99 -25.31 -1.41 -22.06
N ASP A 100 -25.21 -0.52 -23.05
CA ASP A 100 -25.71 0.84 -23.03
C ASP A 100 -27.13 0.89 -22.43
N LYS A 101 -27.23 1.36 -21.18
CA LYS A 101 -28.50 1.84 -20.67
C LYS A 101 -28.77 3.18 -21.35
N GLU A 102 -29.60 3.09 -22.38
CA GLU A 102 -30.39 4.18 -22.93
C GLU A 102 -30.92 5.08 -21.79
N PRO A 103 -30.71 6.40 -21.85
CA PRO A 103 -31.05 7.29 -20.74
C PRO A 103 -32.56 7.28 -20.52
N ALA A 104 -32.97 6.98 -19.28
CA ALA A 104 -34.35 7.08 -18.85
C ALA A 104 -34.83 8.55 -18.98
N PRO A 105 -36.07 8.79 -19.44
CA PRO A 105 -36.59 10.14 -19.60
C PRO A 105 -36.81 10.83 -18.25
N GLU A 106 -36.47 12.11 -18.21
CA GLU A 106 -36.68 13.01 -17.09
C GLU A 106 -38.19 13.25 -16.89
N ASP A 107 -38.70 12.87 -15.72
CA ASP A 107 -40.06 13.12 -15.25
C ASP A 107 -40.13 14.54 -14.66
N GLU A 108 -40.41 15.54 -15.50
CA GLU A 108 -40.91 16.84 -15.05
C GLU A 108 -42.44 16.78 -14.93
N GLY A 109 -42.93 17.09 -13.72
CA GLY A 109 -44.35 17.10 -13.37
C GLY A 109 -45.22 18.11 -14.13
N PRO A 110 -46.54 18.12 -13.84
CA PRO A 110 -47.60 18.27 -14.85
C PRO A 110 -47.87 19.71 -15.27
N GLY A 111 -48.00 19.91 -16.59
CA GLY A 111 -48.54 21.12 -17.22
C GLY A 111 -50.06 21.04 -17.40
N VAL A 112 -50.71 22.16 -17.10
CA VAL A 112 -52.16 22.40 -17.06
C VAL A 112 -52.84 22.22 -18.43
N GLU A 113 -54.07 21.71 -18.34
CA GLU A 113 -55.19 21.59 -19.27
C GLU A 113 -55.26 22.62 -20.41
N ASP A 114 -55.58 22.18 -21.64
CA ASP A 114 -56.79 22.64 -22.34
C ASP A 114 -57.23 21.68 -23.47
N ALA A 115 -58.53 21.63 -23.67
CA ALA A 115 -59.28 20.73 -24.54
C ALA A 115 -59.33 21.21 -26.01
N GLY A 116 -59.69 20.30 -26.93
CA GLY A 116 -60.38 20.71 -28.16
C GLY A 116 -60.16 19.92 -29.45
N VAL A 117 -60.92 18.83 -29.61
CA VAL A 117 -61.81 18.52 -30.75
C VAL A 117 -61.23 18.25 -32.17
N ASP A 118 -61.45 16.99 -32.57
CA ASP A 118 -61.96 16.40 -33.83
C ASP A 118 -61.48 16.83 -35.22
N GLY A 119 -61.19 15.80 -36.03
CA GLY A 119 -61.68 15.79 -37.41
C GLY A 119 -60.99 14.85 -38.40
N THR A 120 -61.65 13.71 -38.66
CA THR A 120 -61.76 12.99 -39.94
C THR A 120 -60.77 11.87 -40.32
N GLY A 121 -61.31 10.63 -40.40
CA GLY A 121 -61.40 9.91 -41.69
C GLY A 121 -60.66 8.57 -41.90
N ASN A 122 -61.11 7.49 -41.25
CA ASN A 122 -61.47 6.11 -41.74
C ASN A 122 -60.93 5.55 -43.10
N PRO A 123 -61.11 4.24 -43.42
CA PRO A 123 -60.81 2.96 -42.72
C PRO A 123 -60.16 1.89 -43.64
N GLY A 124 -59.89 0.68 -43.09
CA GLY A 124 -59.73 -0.55 -43.88
C GLY A 124 -59.28 -1.76 -43.05
N GLU A 125 -60.26 -2.58 -42.62
CA GLU A 125 -60.14 -4.02 -42.29
C GLU A 125 -59.38 -4.81 -43.39
N GLU A 126 -58.70 -5.94 -43.17
CA GLU A 126 -59.18 -7.20 -42.59
C GLU A 126 -58.02 -8.23 -42.46
N ASP A 127 -58.15 -9.07 -41.43
CA ASP A 127 -57.89 -10.52 -41.36
C ASP A 127 -56.50 -11.20 -41.24
N ALA A 128 -56.60 -12.36 -40.57
CA ALA A 128 -55.61 -13.16 -39.87
C ALA A 128 -54.72 -14.06 -40.74
N GLY A 129 -53.60 -14.51 -40.14
CA GLY A 129 -52.80 -15.62 -40.67
C GLY A 129 -51.57 -15.92 -39.82
N ALA A 130 -51.64 -17.00 -39.04
CA ALA A 130 -50.53 -17.56 -38.29
C ALA A 130 -49.55 -18.31 -39.21
N GLU A 131 -48.24 -18.09 -39.06
CA GLU A 131 -47.22 -19.08 -39.47
C GLU A 131 -45.99 -19.08 -38.54
N THR A 132 -45.90 -20.18 -37.79
CA THR A 132 -44.74 -21.00 -37.42
C THR A 132 -43.34 -20.48 -37.79
N VAL A 133 -42.52 -20.15 -36.78
CA VAL A 133 -41.06 -20.02 -36.93
C VAL A 133 -40.35 -21.17 -36.22
N VAL A 134 -39.49 -21.81 -37.02
CA VAL A 134 -38.68 -22.99 -36.76
C VAL A 134 -37.73 -22.78 -35.57
N ARG A 135 -37.83 -23.65 -34.56
CA ARG A 135 -36.86 -23.76 -33.47
C ARG A 135 -35.59 -24.41 -34.01
N ARG A 136 -34.53 -23.62 -34.21
CA ARG A 136 -33.20 -24.13 -34.53
C ARG A 136 -32.54 -24.64 -33.25
N GLU A 137 -32.51 -25.96 -33.10
CA GLU A 137 -31.83 -26.66 -32.01
C GLU A 137 -30.31 -26.51 -32.19
N ILE A 138 -29.67 -25.75 -31.31
CA ILE A 138 -28.21 -25.62 -31.28
C ILE A 138 -27.65 -26.82 -30.52
N LEU A 139 -26.98 -27.68 -31.28
CA LEU A 139 -26.18 -28.81 -30.87
C LEU A 139 -25.12 -28.37 -29.84
N ARG A 140 -25.22 -28.86 -28.60
CA ARG A 140 -24.14 -28.77 -27.62
C ARG A 140 -23.08 -29.82 -27.96
N PRO A 141 -21.78 -29.52 -27.94
CA PRO A 141 -20.75 -30.53 -28.08
C PRO A 141 -20.73 -31.46 -26.86
N ASP A 142 -20.68 -32.76 -27.17
CA ASP A 142 -20.59 -33.90 -26.27
C ASP A 142 -19.28 -33.82 -25.47
N VAL A 143 -19.39 -33.74 -24.13
CA VAL A 143 -18.24 -33.85 -23.22
C VAL A 143 -18.15 -35.34 -22.83
N PRO A 144 -17.03 -36.04 -23.12
CA PRO A 144 -16.89 -37.43 -22.72
C PRO A 144 -16.96 -37.56 -21.19
N ASN A 145 -17.90 -38.37 -20.70
CA ASN A 145 -17.96 -38.81 -19.32
C ASN A 145 -16.72 -39.65 -18.99
N GLU A 146 -15.80 -39.10 -18.19
CA GLU A 146 -14.80 -39.90 -17.48
C GLU A 146 -15.49 -40.66 -16.33
N PRO A 147 -15.25 -41.98 -16.18
CA PRO A 147 -15.80 -42.74 -15.06
C PRO A 147 -15.13 -42.32 -13.74
N PRO A 148 -15.85 -42.40 -12.61
CA PRO A 148 -15.31 -42.02 -11.31
C PRO A 148 -14.15 -42.93 -10.90
N VAL A 149 -12.99 -42.33 -10.63
CA VAL A 149 -11.83 -43.00 -10.04
C VAL A 149 -12.19 -43.46 -8.62
N PRO A 150 -11.99 -44.75 -8.25
CA PRO A 150 -12.22 -45.19 -6.88
C PRO A 150 -11.20 -44.55 -5.96
N ARG A 151 -11.66 -43.77 -4.98
CA ARG A 151 -10.84 -43.34 -3.84
C ARG A 151 -10.61 -44.53 -2.92
N GLU A 152 -9.48 -45.22 -3.08
CA GLU A 152 -8.97 -46.09 -2.03
C GLU A 152 -8.50 -45.23 -0.85
N PHE A 153 -9.32 -45.20 0.20
CA PHE A 153 -8.91 -44.77 1.52
C PHE A 153 -7.84 -45.73 2.06
N HIS A 154 -6.57 -45.34 1.98
CA HIS A 154 -5.57 -45.88 2.90
C HIS A 154 -5.83 -45.31 4.29
N SER A 155 -6.60 -46.06 5.09
CA SER A 155 -6.65 -45.87 6.53
C SER A 155 -5.30 -46.30 7.10
N ILE A 156 -4.49 -45.34 7.53
CA ILE A 156 -3.34 -45.63 8.38
C ILE A 156 -3.91 -46.04 9.74
N VAL A 157 -4.08 -47.34 9.94
CA VAL A 157 -4.28 -47.94 11.26
C VAL A 157 -2.93 -47.89 11.98
N ILE A 158 -2.77 -46.95 12.90
CA ILE A 158 -1.69 -46.99 13.88
C ILE A 158 -2.05 -48.11 14.86
N GLY A 159 -1.49 -49.31 14.62
CA GLY A 159 -1.50 -50.40 15.58
C GLY A 159 -0.67 -50.04 16.82
N PRO A 160 -0.96 -50.64 17.99
CA PRO A 160 -0.21 -50.37 19.22
C PRO A 160 1.23 -50.88 19.05
N ALA A 161 2.20 -50.03 19.39
CA ALA A 161 3.60 -50.39 19.44
C ALA A 161 3.80 -51.49 20.48
N ALA A 162 4.35 -52.62 20.03
CA ALA A 162 4.68 -53.76 20.85
C ALA A 162 5.78 -53.44 21.87
N ASP A 163 5.68 -54.13 23.00
CA ASP A 163 6.51 -54.08 24.19
C ASP A 163 8.02 -54.20 23.90
N GLY A 164 8.78 -53.19 24.30
CA GLY A 164 10.23 -53.22 24.47
C GLY A 164 10.57 -52.83 25.90
N GLY A 165 10.91 -53.83 26.73
CA GLY A 165 11.08 -53.69 28.17
C GLY A 165 12.14 -52.67 28.59
N LEU A 166 11.75 -51.75 29.49
CA LEU A 166 12.65 -50.89 30.23
C LEU A 166 12.98 -51.54 31.57
N THR A 167 14.19 -52.09 31.68
CA THR A 167 14.75 -52.57 32.94
C THR A 167 14.88 -51.43 33.95
N LYS A 168 14.34 -51.67 35.15
CA LYS A 168 14.42 -50.80 36.34
C LYS A 168 15.88 -50.53 36.72
N ARG A 169 16.42 -49.40 36.32
CA ARG A 169 17.54 -48.68 36.97
C ARG A 169 17.59 -47.29 36.35
N ASN A 170 17.56 -46.25 37.19
CA ASN A 170 17.71 -44.82 36.88
C ASN A 170 16.42 -43.94 36.92
N ALA A 171 15.41 -44.33 37.70
CA ALA A 171 14.24 -43.48 38.00
C ALA A 171 14.49 -42.43 39.12
N ALA A 172 15.73 -42.00 39.36
CA ALA A 172 16.07 -41.07 40.45
C ALA A 172 16.81 -39.79 40.01
N ALA A 173 16.97 -39.53 38.71
CA ALA A 173 17.75 -38.37 38.22
C ALA A 173 16.93 -37.28 37.50
N ILE A 174 15.63 -37.46 37.24
CA ILE A 174 14.83 -36.48 36.46
C ILE A 174 13.88 -35.64 37.36
N ALA A 175 13.73 -36.00 38.64
CA ALA A 175 12.91 -35.23 39.58
C ALA A 175 13.62 -34.01 40.20
N ALA A 176 14.93 -33.81 39.97
CA ALA A 176 15.69 -32.68 40.53
C ALA A 176 15.84 -31.48 39.56
N ALA A 177 15.53 -31.64 38.27
CA ALA A 177 15.68 -30.56 37.28
C ALA A 177 14.43 -29.66 37.14
N VAL A 178 13.25 -30.13 37.56
CA VAL A 178 11.99 -29.38 37.45
C VAL A 178 11.79 -28.41 38.63
N LEU A 179 12.44 -28.65 39.77
CA LEU A 179 12.32 -27.77 40.96
C LEU A 179 13.32 -26.61 41.00
N LEU A 180 14.37 -26.62 40.17
CA LEU A 180 15.29 -25.48 40.00
C LEU A 180 14.79 -24.46 38.95
N ALA A 181 13.94 -24.88 38.01
CA ALA A 181 13.32 -23.96 37.04
C ALA A 181 12.14 -23.17 37.64
N ALA A 182 11.45 -23.70 38.65
CA ALA A 182 10.35 -23.00 39.34
C ALA A 182 10.85 -21.98 40.40
N GLY A 183 12.02 -22.22 41.00
CA GLY A 183 12.61 -21.31 42.00
C GLY A 183 13.28 -20.06 41.41
N LEU A 184 13.75 -20.11 40.16
CA LEU A 184 14.31 -18.95 39.46
C LEU A 184 13.25 -18.04 38.82
N PHE A 185 12.01 -18.52 38.65
CA PHE A 185 10.91 -17.74 38.09
C PHE A 185 10.27 -16.76 39.10
N VAL A 186 10.48 -16.97 40.41
CA VAL A 186 9.89 -16.12 41.47
C VAL A 186 10.84 -15.00 41.94
N ILE A 187 12.13 -15.03 41.58
CA ILE A 187 13.10 -13.98 41.95
C ILE A 187 13.39 -12.99 40.79
N GLY A 188 12.90 -13.26 39.58
CA GLY A 188 13.05 -12.37 38.41
C GLY A 188 11.98 -11.28 38.25
N LEU A 189 10.97 -11.22 39.12
CA LEU A 189 9.80 -10.32 38.98
C LEU A 189 9.87 -9.04 39.84
N SER A 190 11.08 -8.54 40.16
CA SER A 190 11.22 -7.25 40.86
C SER A 190 12.37 -6.35 40.38
N LEU A 191 12.96 -6.62 39.20
CA LEU A 191 13.88 -5.68 38.55
C LEU A 191 13.56 -5.40 37.08
N GLY A 192 12.32 -5.69 36.65
CA GLY A 192 11.77 -5.16 35.41
C GLY A 192 11.16 -3.79 35.69
N GLY A 193 11.99 -2.77 35.84
CA GLY A 193 11.54 -1.38 35.79
C GLY A 193 10.79 -1.18 34.48
N ARG A 194 9.45 -1.10 34.56
CA ARG A 194 8.66 -0.44 33.51
C ARG A 194 9.13 1.00 33.50
N ASP A 195 10.10 1.33 32.66
CA ASP A 195 10.31 2.69 32.20
C ASP A 195 9.12 3.06 31.31
N GLY A 196 7.95 3.23 31.95
CA GLY A 196 6.84 3.96 31.37
C GLY A 196 7.35 5.38 31.20
N GLY A 197 7.75 5.72 29.97
CA GLY A 197 8.22 7.05 29.62
C GLY A 197 7.34 8.10 30.29
N HIS A 198 7.97 9.05 30.99
CA HIS A 198 7.28 10.02 31.80
C HIS A 198 6.32 10.83 30.91
N MET A 199 5.03 10.56 31.05
CA MET A 199 3.96 11.27 30.36
C MET A 199 3.65 12.54 31.15
N ASP A 200 3.27 13.62 30.47
CA ASP A 200 2.69 14.78 31.13
C ASP A 200 1.25 14.50 31.59
N MET A 201 0.66 15.46 32.31
CA MET A 201 -0.73 15.38 32.80
C MET A 201 -1.77 15.26 31.67
N GLY A 202 -1.40 15.56 30.43
CA GLY A 202 -2.24 15.42 29.23
C GLY A 202 -2.06 14.09 28.51
N GLY A 203 -1.17 13.20 28.98
CA GLY A 203 -0.88 11.92 28.34
C GLY A 203 0.05 12.04 27.13
N CYS A 204 0.79 13.15 26.99
CA CYS A 204 1.84 13.30 26.00
C CYS A 204 3.19 12.84 26.56
N PRO A 205 4.03 12.15 25.77
CA PRO A 205 5.38 11.83 26.18
C PRO A 205 6.19 13.12 26.37
N MET A 206 6.97 13.22 27.44
CA MET A 206 7.98 14.27 27.50
C MET A 206 9.02 14.02 26.40
N PRO A 207 9.46 15.05 25.65
CA PRO A 207 10.36 14.92 24.48
C PRO A 207 11.80 14.42 24.81
N GLY A 208 12.06 13.97 26.03
CA GLY A 208 13.37 13.51 26.49
C GLY A 208 14.35 14.66 26.71
N THR A 209 15.51 14.37 27.29
CA THR A 209 16.59 15.33 27.46
C THR A 209 17.37 15.48 26.15
N ASN A 210 17.29 16.65 25.53
CA ASN A 210 18.05 17.06 24.35
C ASN A 210 17.78 16.26 23.05
N PRO A 211 16.55 16.29 22.51
CA PRO A 211 16.25 15.70 21.21
C PRO A 211 17.02 16.41 20.08
N LYS A 212 17.45 15.66 19.04
CA LYS A 212 18.05 16.26 17.83
C LYS A 212 17.04 17.04 17.00
N PHE A 213 15.77 16.61 17.05
CA PHE A 213 14.64 17.30 16.47
C PHE A 213 13.35 16.82 17.12
N THR A 214 12.27 17.56 16.90
CA THR A 214 10.94 17.24 17.40
C THR A 214 9.94 17.16 16.25
N ALA A 215 8.90 16.35 16.42
CA ALA A 215 7.75 16.34 15.53
C ALA A 215 6.44 16.18 16.32
N THR A 216 5.36 16.71 15.76
CA THR A 216 4.04 16.68 16.40
C THR A 216 3.17 15.59 15.79
N ALA A 217 2.67 14.67 16.62
CA ALA A 217 1.73 13.64 16.16
C ALA A 217 0.44 14.25 15.63
N TYR A 218 -0.14 13.69 14.57
CA TYR A 218 -1.42 14.15 14.02
C TYR A 218 -2.36 13.00 13.66
N GLY A 219 -3.60 13.33 13.28
CA GLY A 219 -4.61 12.35 12.87
C GLY A 219 -4.94 11.38 13.99
N ASP A 220 -4.75 10.08 13.72
CA ASP A 220 -5.03 8.98 14.66
C ASP A 220 -3.95 8.83 15.77
N GLY A 221 -2.95 9.70 15.78
CA GLY A 221 -1.79 9.65 16.68
C GLY A 221 -0.58 8.99 16.03
N ALA A 222 0.53 9.00 16.76
CA ALA A 222 1.80 8.45 16.29
C ALA A 222 2.09 7.09 16.93
N HIS A 223 2.09 6.03 16.12
CA HIS A 223 2.36 4.68 16.59
C HIS A 223 3.85 4.46 16.80
N ILE A 224 4.23 4.14 18.04
CA ILE A 224 5.58 3.73 18.40
C ILE A 224 5.70 2.24 18.11
N ARG A 225 6.63 1.86 17.24
CA ARG A 225 6.90 0.48 16.85
C ARG A 225 8.26 0.01 17.34
N SER A 226 8.37 -1.31 17.49
CA SER A 226 9.61 -1.99 17.85
C SER A 226 10.68 -1.96 16.74
N GLY A 227 10.29 -1.65 15.51
CA GLY A 227 11.20 -1.49 14.36
C GLY A 227 10.52 -0.78 13.19
N ALA A 228 11.31 -0.43 12.19
CA ALA A 228 10.94 0.39 11.03
C ALA A 228 10.22 -0.42 9.94
N GLY A 229 9.24 -1.21 10.35
CA GLY A 229 8.43 -2.05 9.47
C GLY A 229 6.97 -2.07 9.89
N LEU A 230 6.07 -2.20 8.92
CA LEU A 230 4.64 -2.34 9.17
C LEU A 230 4.27 -3.73 9.72
N ASP A 231 5.16 -4.70 9.53
CA ASP A 231 5.14 -6.02 10.16
C ASP A 231 5.53 -5.98 11.65
N ARG A 232 6.20 -4.92 12.11
CA ARG A 232 6.67 -4.80 13.49
C ARG A 232 5.55 -4.34 14.42
N PRO A 233 5.39 -4.94 15.60
CA PRO A 233 4.30 -4.59 16.50
C PRO A 233 4.39 -3.13 16.95
N ALA A 234 3.24 -2.44 16.99
CA ALA A 234 3.12 -1.18 17.70
C ALA A 234 3.02 -1.47 19.19
N VAL A 235 3.90 -0.84 19.96
CA VAL A 235 4.03 -1.07 21.41
C VAL A 235 3.41 0.05 22.23
N ALA A 236 3.17 1.22 21.62
CA ALA A 236 2.47 2.34 22.21
C ALA A 236 1.93 3.26 21.09
N THR A 237 0.99 4.14 21.44
CA THR A 237 0.52 5.20 20.55
C THR A 237 0.56 6.52 21.29
N VAL A 238 1.22 7.51 20.70
CA VAL A 238 1.25 8.88 21.19
C VAL A 238 0.02 9.63 20.66
N PRO A 239 -0.79 10.29 21.50
CA PRO A 239 -1.95 11.03 21.04
C PRO A 239 -1.60 12.15 20.04
N ALA A 240 -2.54 12.47 19.16
CA ALA A 240 -2.40 13.63 18.27
C ALA A 240 -2.24 14.93 19.07
N GLY A 241 -1.48 15.88 18.53
CA GLY A 241 -1.14 17.15 19.18
C GLY A 241 0.08 17.08 20.10
N CYS A 242 0.52 15.88 20.50
CA CYS A 242 1.71 15.72 21.33
C CYS A 242 3.00 15.93 20.53
N VAL A 243 3.97 16.61 21.15
CA VAL A 243 5.33 16.80 20.62
C VAL A 243 6.22 15.65 21.08
N ILE A 244 6.89 15.01 20.14
CA ILE A 244 7.79 13.87 20.38
C ILE A 244 9.22 14.30 20.04
N GLY A 245 10.18 13.94 20.88
CA GLY A 245 11.60 14.16 20.64
C GLY A 245 12.30 12.93 20.05
N PHE A 246 13.14 13.16 19.04
CA PHE A 246 13.83 12.11 18.29
C PHE A 246 15.35 12.31 18.29
N THR A 247 16.09 11.20 18.22
CA THR A 247 17.57 11.17 18.25
C THR A 247 18.18 10.90 16.87
N GLY A 248 17.37 10.52 15.90
CA GLY A 248 17.78 10.15 14.55
C GLY A 248 16.59 9.76 13.68
N PHE A 249 16.88 9.29 12.48
CA PHE A 249 15.90 8.57 11.66
C PHE A 249 16.61 7.44 10.91
N CYS A 250 15.86 6.42 10.54
CA CYS A 250 16.29 5.33 9.67
C CYS A 250 15.35 5.22 8.47
N ILE A 251 15.71 4.39 7.50
CA ILE A 251 14.87 4.06 6.35
C ILE A 251 14.17 2.74 6.68
N GLY A 252 12.87 2.67 6.48
CA GLY A 252 12.07 1.49 6.74
C GLY A 252 10.95 1.35 5.71
N ASP A 253 9.92 0.59 6.06
CA ASP A 253 8.78 0.39 5.18
C ASP A 253 8.12 1.71 4.78
N LYS A 254 7.65 1.75 3.54
CA LYS A 254 6.90 2.88 2.99
C LYS A 254 5.53 3.00 3.65
N VAL A 255 5.27 4.16 4.27
CA VAL A 255 3.99 4.54 4.86
C VAL A 255 3.48 5.78 4.13
N THR A 256 2.22 5.76 3.70
CA THR A 256 1.63 6.92 3.00
C THR A 256 1.26 8.01 3.99
N ASP A 257 1.81 9.21 3.79
CA ASP A 257 1.31 10.42 4.45
C ASP A 257 -0.04 10.78 3.84
N ARG A 258 -1.11 10.62 4.62
CA ARG A 258 -2.48 10.91 4.18
C ARG A 258 -2.72 12.40 3.94
N THR A 259 -1.96 13.28 4.57
CA THR A 259 -2.11 14.74 4.43
C THR A 259 -1.56 15.19 3.08
N ALA A 260 -0.35 14.74 2.73
CA ALA A 260 0.31 15.11 1.48
C ALA A 260 0.02 14.15 0.31
N GLY A 261 -0.58 12.99 0.58
CA GLY A 261 -0.85 11.97 -0.44
C GLY A 261 0.40 11.31 -1.01
N ILE A 262 1.53 11.37 -0.31
CA ILE A 262 2.81 10.85 -0.78
C ILE A 262 3.34 9.73 0.12
N PRO A 263 4.10 8.77 -0.45
CA PRO A 263 4.82 7.81 0.35
C PRO A 263 5.96 8.46 1.13
N ASP A 264 6.19 7.98 2.34
CA ASP A 264 7.35 8.30 3.18
C ASP A 264 7.94 7.00 3.75
N SER A 265 9.26 6.87 3.68
CA SER A 265 10.02 5.71 4.14
C SER A 265 10.91 6.05 5.34
N ARG A 266 10.83 7.29 5.85
CA ARG A 266 11.57 7.72 7.03
C ARG A 266 10.87 7.24 8.29
N TRP A 267 11.66 6.69 9.20
CA TRP A 267 11.22 6.29 10.54
C TRP A 267 12.07 6.99 11.58
N PHE A 268 11.46 7.85 12.38
CA PHE A 268 12.16 8.65 13.38
C PHE A 268 12.43 7.82 14.63
N VAL A 269 13.68 7.88 15.10
CA VAL A 269 14.21 7.05 16.18
C VAL A 269 14.05 7.77 17.51
N LEU A 270 13.43 7.09 18.47
CA LEU A 270 13.29 7.53 19.85
C LEU A 270 14.58 7.25 20.65
N PRO A 271 14.79 7.91 21.81
CA PRO A 271 15.97 7.67 22.65
C PRO A 271 16.20 6.20 23.06
N ASP A 272 15.14 5.41 23.16
CA ASP A 272 15.19 3.98 23.52
C ASP A 272 15.32 3.03 22.32
N GLY A 273 15.51 3.57 21.11
CA GLY A 273 15.71 2.80 19.88
C GLY A 273 14.42 2.36 19.17
N ARG A 274 13.24 2.59 19.76
CA ARG A 274 11.95 2.40 19.07
C ARG A 274 11.75 3.48 18.02
N VAL A 275 10.77 3.29 17.14
CA VAL A 275 10.58 4.17 15.99
C VAL A 275 9.14 4.61 15.77
N VAL A 276 8.98 5.74 15.10
CA VAL A 276 7.70 6.29 14.64
C VAL A 276 7.82 6.60 13.15
N ALA A 277 6.84 6.20 12.34
CA ALA A 277 6.82 6.56 10.93
C ALA A 277 6.69 8.08 10.74
N SER A 278 7.48 8.68 9.85
CA SER A 278 7.41 10.12 9.57
C SER A 278 6.05 10.53 8.99
N ALA A 279 5.36 9.62 8.30
CA ALA A 279 4.05 9.83 7.67
C ALA A 279 2.88 10.07 8.65
N VAL A 280 3.11 10.07 9.96
CA VAL A 280 2.09 10.33 10.99
C VAL A 280 2.52 11.41 12.00
N VAL A 281 3.61 12.13 11.72
CA VAL A 281 4.11 13.25 12.52
C VAL A 281 4.49 14.46 11.64
N HIS A 282 4.20 15.67 12.11
CA HIS A 282 4.64 16.91 11.46
C HIS A 282 5.95 17.39 12.09
N GLY A 283 7.02 17.34 11.31
CA GLY A 283 8.36 17.76 11.72
C GLY A 283 9.40 17.00 10.93
N ASN A 284 10.48 17.68 10.56
CA ASN A 284 11.54 17.08 9.75
C ASN A 284 12.86 17.07 10.51
N PRO A 285 13.71 16.04 10.32
CA PRO A 285 15.08 16.08 10.79
C PRO A 285 15.83 17.25 10.13
N PRO A 286 16.87 17.80 10.77
CA PRO A 286 17.75 18.78 10.15
C PRO A 286 18.35 18.21 8.86
N THR A 287 18.55 19.05 7.85
CA THR A 287 19.00 18.62 6.51
C THR A 287 20.37 17.93 6.49
N HIS A 288 21.22 18.18 7.49
CA HIS A 288 22.54 17.55 7.64
C HIS A 288 22.50 16.21 8.39
N LEU A 289 21.36 15.82 8.93
CA LEU A 289 21.23 14.55 9.64
C LEU A 289 21.10 13.42 8.62
N ALA A 290 22.06 12.50 8.62
CA ALA A 290 22.02 11.31 7.78
C ALA A 290 21.18 10.19 8.43
N PRO A 291 20.60 9.27 7.64
CA PRO A 291 19.92 8.10 8.17
C PRO A 291 20.89 7.24 9.00
N SER A 292 20.44 6.81 10.17
CA SER A 292 21.12 5.86 11.06
C SER A 292 20.51 4.45 10.93
N GLY A 293 21.15 3.45 11.56
CA GLY A 293 20.56 2.13 11.70
C GLY A 293 19.46 2.08 12.77
N CYS A 294 18.46 1.22 12.57
CA CYS A 294 17.45 0.86 13.57
C CYS A 294 16.96 -0.57 13.29
N ALA A 295 16.21 -1.17 14.22
CA ALA A 295 15.63 -2.50 14.01
C ALA A 295 14.68 -2.48 12.80
N GLY A 296 14.85 -3.42 11.86
CA GLY A 296 14.03 -3.49 10.65
C GLY A 296 14.34 -2.40 9.60
N ALA A 297 15.48 -1.71 9.70
CA ALA A 297 15.86 -0.71 8.70
C ALA A 297 16.20 -1.34 7.34
N HIS A 298 15.78 -0.69 6.27
CA HIS A 298 16.22 -0.96 4.90
C HIS A 298 17.51 -0.19 4.57
N PRO A 299 18.35 -0.69 3.65
CA PRO A 299 19.53 0.04 3.19
C PRO A 299 19.18 1.37 2.52
N ALA A 300 20.08 2.35 2.63
CA ALA A 300 19.97 3.57 1.83
C ALA A 300 20.26 3.28 0.34
N PRO A 301 19.49 3.87 -0.59
CA PRO A 301 19.72 3.69 -2.01
C PRO A 301 21.05 4.34 -2.38
N LYS A 302 21.89 3.60 -3.12
CA LYS A 302 23.26 4.04 -3.47
C LYS A 302 23.39 4.52 -4.91
N LYS A 303 22.60 3.94 -5.81
CA LYS A 303 22.66 4.23 -7.25
C LYS A 303 21.27 4.17 -7.85
N LEU A 304 21.08 5.02 -8.85
CA LEU A 304 19.88 5.06 -9.67
C LEU A 304 20.29 5.06 -11.13
N SER A 305 19.47 4.42 -11.97
CA SER A 305 19.53 4.50 -13.42
C SER A 305 18.26 5.17 -13.92
N LEU A 306 18.36 5.87 -15.06
CA LEU A 306 17.25 6.57 -15.68
C LEU A 306 17.14 6.13 -17.14
N LYS A 307 15.91 5.82 -17.56
CA LYS A 307 15.53 5.53 -18.94
C LYS A 307 14.37 6.45 -19.33
N ALA A 308 14.29 6.78 -20.61
CA ALA A 308 13.16 7.48 -21.18
C ALA A 308 12.62 6.68 -22.35
N ILE A 309 11.30 6.56 -22.41
CA ILE A 309 10.57 5.96 -23.52
C ILE A 309 9.56 7.00 -23.99
N GLY A 310 9.64 7.38 -25.26
CA GLY A 310 8.67 8.26 -25.89
C GLY A 310 8.51 7.82 -27.33
N GLU A 311 7.31 7.41 -27.70
CA GLU A 311 7.00 7.04 -29.07
C GLU A 311 6.86 8.28 -29.95
N PRO A 312 7.13 8.19 -31.26
CA PRO A 312 6.79 9.25 -32.21
C PRO A 312 5.28 9.50 -32.14
N SER A 313 4.88 10.61 -31.53
CA SER A 313 3.48 10.96 -31.28
C SER A 313 3.30 12.47 -31.35
N PRO A 314 2.15 12.97 -31.85
CA PRO A 314 1.85 14.40 -31.83
C PRO A 314 1.84 14.99 -30.41
N ASP A 315 1.56 14.17 -29.40
CA ASP A 315 1.41 14.58 -28.00
C ASP A 315 2.75 14.70 -27.23
N SER A 316 3.91 14.43 -27.86
CA SER A 316 5.25 14.48 -27.24
C SER A 316 5.36 13.79 -25.86
N ARG A 317 4.54 12.77 -25.59
CA ARG A 317 4.49 12.08 -24.31
C ARG A 317 5.80 11.35 -24.05
N VAL A 318 6.38 11.56 -22.87
CA VAL A 318 7.60 10.86 -22.43
C VAL A 318 7.32 10.14 -21.12
N VAL A 319 7.61 8.85 -21.08
CA VAL A 319 7.66 8.06 -19.85
C VAL A 319 9.11 8.00 -19.38
N LEU A 320 9.37 8.54 -18.19
CA LEU A 320 10.65 8.40 -17.52
C LEU A 320 10.55 7.27 -16.52
N THR A 321 11.50 6.34 -16.57
CA THR A 321 11.56 5.18 -15.67
C THR A 321 12.90 5.17 -14.97
N ALA A 322 12.86 5.00 -13.66
CA ALA A 322 14.05 4.85 -12.83
C ALA A 322 14.15 3.44 -12.27
N ALA A 323 15.38 2.97 -12.07
CA ALA A 323 15.64 1.70 -11.41
C ALA A 323 16.91 1.76 -10.58
N GLY A 324 16.90 1.14 -9.40
CA GLY A 324 18.05 1.05 -8.49
C GLY A 324 17.77 0.04 -7.39
N SER A 325 18.82 -0.42 -6.70
CA SER A 325 18.66 -1.26 -5.52
C SER A 325 18.22 -0.42 -4.33
N ASP A 326 17.37 -0.98 -3.47
CA ASP A 326 16.93 -0.35 -2.22
C ASP A 326 16.17 0.98 -2.41
N VAL A 327 15.67 1.22 -3.63
CA VAL A 327 14.89 2.41 -3.98
C VAL A 327 13.42 2.12 -3.79
N GLN A 328 12.80 2.81 -2.83
CA GLN A 328 11.36 2.69 -2.55
C GLN A 328 10.53 3.83 -3.17
N ILE A 329 11.13 5.02 -3.33
CA ILE A 329 10.46 6.22 -3.82
C ILE A 329 11.42 6.96 -4.75
N VAL A 330 10.90 7.43 -5.90
CA VAL A 330 11.64 8.25 -6.86
C VAL A 330 10.85 9.50 -7.17
N GLY A 331 11.52 10.64 -7.02
CA GLY A 331 11.10 11.93 -7.56
C GLY A 331 11.75 12.19 -8.91
N PHE A 332 11.01 12.84 -9.80
CA PHE A 332 11.48 13.22 -11.12
C PHE A 332 11.39 14.73 -11.28
N ALA A 333 12.40 15.32 -11.90
CA ALA A 333 12.44 16.74 -12.22
C ALA A 333 12.95 16.99 -13.64
N ALA A 334 12.53 18.11 -14.23
CA ALA A 334 13.01 18.60 -15.52
C ALA A 334 13.44 20.06 -15.41
N TYR A 335 14.48 20.44 -16.17
CA TYR A 335 15.02 21.79 -16.18
C TYR A 335 14.51 22.59 -17.40
N TYR A 336 13.51 23.44 -17.18
CA TYR A 336 12.85 24.22 -18.24
C TYR A 336 12.42 25.61 -17.74
N ALA A 337 11.99 26.48 -18.64
CA ALA A 337 11.40 27.78 -18.29
C ALA A 337 9.89 27.61 -18.11
N ALA A 338 9.35 27.99 -16.96
CA ALA A 338 7.91 27.86 -16.70
C ALA A 338 7.10 29.03 -17.30
N ASP A 339 7.73 30.18 -17.50
CA ASP A 339 7.08 31.41 -18.00
C ASP A 339 7.55 31.72 -19.43
N PRO A 340 6.63 31.78 -20.42
CA PRO A 340 7.00 32.13 -21.79
C PRO A 340 7.54 33.56 -21.94
N ALA A 341 7.28 34.46 -20.99
CA ALA A 341 7.83 35.82 -21.00
C ALA A 341 9.33 35.87 -20.60
N SER A 342 9.85 34.83 -19.96
CA SER A 342 11.23 34.77 -19.44
C SER A 342 11.92 33.44 -19.81
N PRO A 343 12.12 33.14 -21.11
CA PRO A 343 12.63 31.85 -21.59
C PRO A 343 14.06 31.49 -21.14
N GLU A 344 14.83 32.49 -20.71
CA GLU A 344 16.16 32.37 -20.11
C GLU A 344 16.13 31.93 -18.64
N LEU A 345 15.02 32.19 -17.92
CA LEU A 345 14.85 31.83 -16.52
C LEU A 345 14.41 30.37 -16.39
N ARG A 346 15.38 29.47 -16.56
CA ARG A 346 15.17 28.03 -16.43
C ARG A 346 15.45 27.57 -15.01
N LEU A 347 14.59 26.71 -14.48
CA LEU A 347 14.73 26.13 -13.15
C LEU A 347 14.38 24.65 -13.18
N TRP A 348 14.77 23.93 -12.13
CA TRP A 348 14.31 22.56 -11.92
C TRP A 348 12.87 22.57 -11.41
N HIS A 349 12.00 21.84 -12.10
CA HIS A 349 10.60 21.67 -11.73
C HIS A 349 10.31 20.19 -11.50
N GLN A 350 9.56 19.89 -10.45
CA GLN A 350 9.04 18.54 -10.22
C GLN A 350 8.07 18.18 -11.35
N ILE A 351 8.28 17.01 -11.97
CA ILE A 351 7.38 16.47 -13.00
C ILE A 351 6.62 15.24 -12.52
N GLY A 352 7.00 14.68 -11.37
CA GLY A 352 6.24 13.65 -10.65
C GLY A 352 7.04 12.97 -9.55
N MET A 353 6.34 12.23 -8.69
CA MET A 353 6.94 11.37 -7.67
C MET A 353 6.15 10.06 -7.62
N THR A 354 6.83 8.93 -7.51
CA THR A 354 6.21 7.61 -7.39
C THR A 354 6.96 6.75 -6.38
N GLY A 355 6.24 5.87 -5.72
CA GLY A 355 6.82 4.83 -4.88
C GLY A 355 6.15 3.48 -5.11
N ASP A 356 5.39 3.31 -6.20
CA ASP A 356 4.77 2.02 -6.51
C ASP A 356 5.79 1.08 -7.15
N THR A 357 6.34 0.20 -6.31
CA THR A 357 7.32 -0.80 -6.73
C THR A 357 6.69 -2.01 -7.43
N THR A 358 5.35 -2.11 -7.48
CA THR A 358 4.63 -3.25 -8.09
C THR A 358 4.46 -3.12 -9.60
N THR A 359 4.46 -1.89 -10.13
CA THR A 359 4.13 -1.62 -11.55
C THR A 359 5.28 -1.00 -12.34
N SER A 360 6.07 -0.11 -11.71
CA SER A 360 7.40 0.40 -12.09
C SER A 360 7.58 1.80 -11.51
N LEU A 361 8.82 2.18 -11.17
CA LEU A 361 9.14 3.54 -10.72
C LEU A 361 9.20 4.48 -11.94
N SER A 362 8.02 4.82 -12.47
CA SER A 362 7.87 5.61 -13.70
C SER A 362 6.96 6.82 -13.51
N VAL A 363 7.19 7.86 -14.31
CA VAL A 363 6.28 9.01 -14.46
C VAL A 363 6.03 9.29 -15.93
N THR A 364 4.80 9.70 -16.25
CA THR A 364 4.46 10.21 -17.58
C THR A 364 4.50 11.73 -17.57
N TRP A 365 5.29 12.32 -18.45
CA TRP A 365 5.43 13.76 -18.61
C TRP A 365 4.97 14.22 -19.99
N ARG A 366 4.30 15.38 -20.02
CA ARG A 366 3.74 16.03 -21.21
C ARG A 366 4.33 17.44 -21.37
N PRO A 367 5.55 17.56 -21.95
CA PRO A 367 6.25 18.82 -22.11
C PRO A 367 5.58 19.79 -23.10
N ASP A 368 4.75 19.27 -23.99
CA ASP A 368 3.89 19.99 -24.93
C ASP A 368 2.81 20.82 -24.23
N ARG A 369 2.40 20.42 -23.03
CA ARG A 369 1.34 21.08 -22.24
C ARG A 369 1.84 22.12 -21.24
N LEU A 370 3.13 22.42 -21.25
CA LEU A 370 3.69 23.46 -20.39
C LEU A 370 3.27 24.85 -20.88
N PRO A 371 3.13 25.85 -19.98
CA PRO A 371 2.83 27.22 -20.39
C PRO A 371 3.85 27.80 -21.39
N ALA A 372 5.12 27.40 -21.25
CA ALA A 372 6.14 27.53 -22.29
C ALA A 372 6.51 26.11 -22.80
N PRO A 373 5.88 25.64 -23.90
CA PRO A 373 6.11 24.29 -24.41
C PRO A 373 7.55 24.08 -24.84
N VAL A 374 8.12 22.94 -24.47
CA VAL A 374 9.41 22.51 -24.99
C VAL A 374 9.19 21.90 -26.38
N ARG A 375 10.02 22.28 -27.36
CA ARG A 375 9.81 21.88 -28.75
C ARG A 375 10.40 20.50 -29.04
N PRO A 376 9.84 19.74 -29.98
CA PRO A 376 10.47 18.51 -30.47
C PRO A 376 11.92 18.75 -30.92
N GLY A 377 12.83 17.87 -30.49
CA GLY A 377 14.26 17.98 -30.77
C GLY A 377 15.06 18.83 -29.78
N ASP A 378 14.41 19.62 -28.93
CA ASP A 378 15.08 20.32 -27.83
C ASP A 378 15.71 19.31 -26.85
N ARG A 379 16.77 19.76 -26.18
CA ARG A 379 17.45 19.02 -25.12
C ARG A 379 17.05 19.59 -23.78
N VAL A 380 16.43 18.76 -22.95
CA VAL A 380 16.01 19.10 -21.60
C VAL A 380 16.77 18.24 -20.60
N PRO A 381 17.52 18.83 -19.66
CA PRO A 381 18.03 18.09 -18.52
C PRO A 381 16.86 17.52 -17.70
N VAL A 382 16.90 16.21 -17.46
CA VAL A 382 15.94 15.50 -16.61
C VAL A 382 16.68 14.74 -15.52
N ALA A 383 16.12 14.71 -14.33
CA ALA A 383 16.68 14.04 -13.17
C ALA A 383 15.66 13.05 -12.59
N ALA A 384 16.16 11.90 -12.17
CA ALA A 384 15.48 11.01 -11.25
C ALA A 384 16.30 10.95 -9.96
N VAL A 385 15.63 11.08 -8.82
CA VAL A 385 16.26 11.19 -7.51
C VAL A 385 15.54 10.23 -6.58
N ALA A 386 16.28 9.35 -5.91
CA ALA A 386 15.69 8.56 -4.85
C ALA A 386 15.29 9.50 -3.70
N CYS A 387 14.06 9.37 -3.21
CA CYS A 387 13.56 10.18 -2.12
C CYS A 387 13.28 9.27 -0.92
N TYR A 388 13.44 9.80 0.29
CA TYR A 388 12.91 9.13 1.48
C TYR A 388 11.46 9.50 1.74
N GLY A 389 11.00 10.63 1.20
CA GLY A 389 9.66 11.19 1.30
C GLY A 389 9.65 12.61 0.73
N GLY A 390 8.59 13.37 0.97
CA GLY A 390 8.53 14.78 0.59
C GLY A 390 9.61 15.60 1.30
N GLY A 391 10.30 16.46 0.56
CA GLY A 391 11.39 17.32 1.03
C GLY A 391 12.66 16.58 1.46
N ALA A 392 12.79 15.28 1.22
CA ALA A 392 13.89 14.46 1.74
C ALA A 392 14.61 13.68 0.62
N PRO A 393 15.49 14.34 -0.17
CA PRO A 393 16.28 13.67 -1.20
C PRO A 393 17.37 12.77 -0.60
N ALA A 394 17.54 11.58 -1.16
CA ALA A 394 18.68 10.72 -0.91
C ALA A 394 19.86 11.09 -1.83
N GLU A 395 21.03 10.48 -1.61
CA GLU A 395 22.20 10.68 -2.46
C GLU A 395 22.07 10.03 -3.84
N ALA A 396 21.39 8.89 -3.95
CA ALA A 396 21.21 8.21 -5.23
C ALA A 396 20.36 9.04 -6.20
N ALA A 397 20.95 9.42 -7.33
CA ALA A 397 20.27 10.15 -8.40
C ALA A 397 20.88 9.80 -9.76
N ALA A 398 20.11 10.03 -10.82
CA ALA A 398 20.51 9.91 -12.20
C ALA A 398 20.04 11.16 -12.95
N VAL A 399 20.92 11.72 -13.79
CA VAL A 399 20.59 12.84 -14.69
C VAL A 399 20.95 12.48 -16.10
N ALA A 400 20.12 12.93 -17.05
CA ALA A 400 20.35 12.75 -18.46
C ALA A 400 19.86 13.98 -19.23
N SER A 401 20.38 14.18 -20.44
CA SER A 401 19.80 15.11 -21.38
C SER A 401 18.76 14.37 -22.22
N LEU A 402 17.48 14.65 -22.00
CA LEU A 402 16.37 14.12 -22.78
C LEU A 402 16.24 14.93 -24.06
N ARG A 403 16.35 14.24 -25.19
CA ARG A 403 15.90 14.78 -26.48
C ARG A 403 14.44 14.40 -26.66
N LEU A 404 13.56 15.40 -26.76
CA LEU A 404 12.14 15.13 -26.95
C LEU A 404 11.87 14.44 -28.30
N PRO A 405 10.96 13.46 -28.32
CA PRO A 405 10.59 12.76 -29.54
C PRO A 405 10.05 13.77 -30.57
N GLY A 406 10.47 13.58 -31.81
CA GLY A 406 9.88 14.27 -32.96
C GLY A 406 8.87 13.38 -33.67
N PRO A 407 8.18 13.90 -34.71
CA PRO A 407 7.22 13.12 -35.50
C PRO A 407 7.81 11.82 -36.09
N HIS A 408 9.15 11.76 -36.24
CA HIS A 408 9.88 10.66 -36.87
C HIS A 408 11.00 10.09 -35.99
N ALA A 409 11.09 10.47 -34.72
CA ALA A 409 12.19 10.04 -33.84
C ALA A 409 11.70 9.81 -32.41
N ALA A 410 12.06 8.67 -31.83
CA ALA A 410 11.75 8.34 -30.44
C ALA A 410 12.54 9.21 -29.45
N ALA A 411 12.09 9.25 -28.20
CA ALA A 411 12.83 9.88 -27.12
C ALA A 411 14.19 9.18 -26.92
N ALA A 412 15.23 9.97 -26.68
CA ALA A 412 16.56 9.45 -26.41
C ALA A 412 17.21 10.19 -25.23
N LEU A 413 17.86 9.44 -24.35
CA LEU A 413 18.71 9.99 -23.31
C LEU A 413 20.15 10.03 -23.79
N ALA A 414 20.78 11.19 -23.66
CA ALA A 414 22.23 11.34 -23.84
C ALA A 414 22.91 11.56 -22.47
N ALA A 415 24.21 11.29 -22.43
CA ALA A 415 25.04 11.62 -21.28
C ALA A 415 24.82 13.09 -20.87
N PRO A 416 24.69 13.36 -19.57
CA PRO A 416 24.30 14.67 -19.10
C PRO A 416 25.41 15.70 -19.32
N SER A 417 24.98 16.95 -19.43
CA SER A 417 25.78 18.15 -19.18
C SER A 417 24.80 19.14 -18.56
N PRO A 418 24.59 19.16 -17.22
CA PRO A 418 25.57 18.98 -16.12
C PRO A 418 25.24 17.85 -15.10
N THR A 419 26.05 17.72 -14.03
CA THR A 419 25.80 16.83 -12.86
C THR A 419 24.52 17.23 -12.11
N VAL A 420 23.87 16.28 -11.42
CA VAL A 420 22.75 16.58 -10.51
C VAL A 420 23.23 17.55 -9.42
N ASP A 421 22.71 18.77 -9.41
CA ASP A 421 22.95 19.74 -8.35
C ASP A 421 21.92 19.62 -7.19
N ALA A 422 22.11 20.41 -6.14
CA ALA A 422 21.21 20.42 -4.98
C ALA A 422 19.78 20.83 -5.36
N SER A 423 19.61 21.75 -6.32
CA SER A 423 18.31 22.24 -6.77
C SER A 423 17.51 21.18 -7.52
N ALA A 424 18.17 20.34 -8.33
CA ALA A 424 17.54 19.19 -8.98
C ALA A 424 16.98 18.19 -7.96
N ARG A 425 17.75 17.92 -6.89
CA ARG A 425 17.35 17.01 -5.80
C ARG A 425 16.16 17.56 -5.02
N GLU A 426 16.23 18.83 -4.67
CA GLU A 426 15.15 19.52 -3.96
C GLU A 426 13.87 19.55 -4.78
N ALA A 427 13.96 19.91 -6.06
CA ALA A 427 12.81 19.94 -6.96
C ALA A 427 12.19 18.54 -7.14
N ALA A 428 13.01 17.51 -7.39
CA ALA A 428 12.53 16.15 -7.61
C ALA A 428 11.80 15.58 -6.38
N CYS A 429 12.32 15.81 -5.17
CA CYS A 429 11.76 15.27 -3.95
C CYS A 429 10.82 16.24 -3.21
N LYS A 430 10.44 17.38 -3.81
CA LYS A 430 9.51 18.33 -3.18
C LYS A 430 8.16 17.66 -2.85
N TYR A 431 7.48 18.15 -1.83
CA TYR A 431 6.05 17.85 -1.66
C TYR A 431 5.30 18.32 -2.90
N PRO A 432 4.50 17.47 -3.56
CA PRO A 432 3.68 17.90 -4.68
C PRO A 432 2.77 19.05 -4.22
N SER A 433 2.64 20.08 -5.06
CA SER A 433 1.63 21.11 -4.85
C SER A 433 0.25 20.42 -4.84
N ALA A 434 -0.60 20.72 -3.86
CA ALA A 434 -2.00 20.30 -3.91
C ALA A 434 -2.58 20.78 -5.25
N SER A 435 -3.03 19.84 -6.07
CA SER A 435 -3.55 20.09 -7.41
C SER A 435 -4.96 20.65 -7.36
#